data_AF-A0A2G6PWJ7-F1
#
_entry.id   AF-A0A2G6PWJ7-F1
#
_cell.length_a   1.000
_cell.length_b   1.000
_cell.length_c   1.000
_cell.angle_alpha   90.00
_cell.angle_beta   90.00
_cell.angle_gamma   90.00
#
_symmetry.space_group_name_H-M   'P 1'
#
loop_
_entity.id
_entity.type
_entity.pdbx_description
1 polymer ?
#
loop_
_entity_poly.entity_id
_entity_poly.type
_entity_poly.pdbx_seq_one_letter_code
_entity_poly.pdbx_strand_id
1 'polypeptide(L)'
;MRALLIGLFLIHLFLPADDLQWPLKGEPRLSASFTEYRGSRFHMGLDLSTGGVEGLNVFPVQDGTIFKVRSTELGYGNSIYIRHANGHISVYAHLAQFGEKILSRLRAMKVNLNTYFGTKELNLPVSKDDCIAFSGESGSGPAHLHFEIRDKDNRPLSPVDAGLKLGKNYQETLVVKAIRISPLTAGGTVNGGKFPYVCTDFSRPIQASGKIGLEIMGYVQLPNGNRMGFTEVAILVNGKEREGWHPQVLSYSYYRQSHKVYNRFYSGFGPTQYVYRFNHLSDPGIPGFRFSGPVVVDQAVQLDIQLKGMKSERLIQLNLKQDAVRNTTNSSHFVNIVPDFDMSHGRVRYKLHSTGQTQIRALKPAMILPMSKDAPVNLLGRLPEQANQPFQFGKWNITSSKPAKLVACKQIQTPRKGLQKLSTALIFENCGQPAARLSVSWSPPEGTKNMHQLGFYTWSANRKKWSFNQPYRQNRGQIKLSFFTVCTVLRDTGQPTIGKISSHSYFTGRKRVVRIRDKQSGIDWDRASFFMKGKHAPLEKDRDRGWIILPDNLHFPIRIDVVDKAGNRASKVFKSL
;
A
#
# COMPACT_ATOMS: atom_id res chain seq x y z
N MET A 1 -55.36 -18.27 53.48
CA MET A 1 -54.59 -19.01 52.45
C MET A 1 -53.75 -17.99 51.68
N ARG A 2 -52.42 -18.09 51.75
CA ARG A 2 -51.47 -17.23 51.02
C ARG A 2 -51.32 -17.79 49.60
N ALA A 3 -51.65 -16.99 48.58
CA ALA A 3 -51.33 -17.31 47.19
C ALA A 3 -49.96 -16.69 46.86
N LEU A 4 -49.00 -17.57 46.54
CA LEU A 4 -47.62 -17.24 46.18
C LEU A 4 -47.58 -17.00 44.66
N LEU A 5 -47.34 -15.76 44.22
CA LEU A 5 -47.03 -15.42 42.84
C LEU A 5 -45.52 -15.59 42.63
N ILE A 6 -45.13 -16.68 41.96
CA ILE A 6 -43.75 -16.90 41.52
C ILE A 6 -43.53 -16.09 40.24
N GLY A 7 -42.85 -14.94 40.37
CA GLY A 7 -42.32 -14.19 39.23
C GLY A 7 -41.09 -14.90 38.67
N LEU A 8 -41.19 -15.39 37.44
CA LEU A 8 -40.06 -15.94 36.70
C LEU A 8 -39.16 -14.78 36.24
N PHE A 9 -38.14 -14.45 37.03
CA PHE A 9 -37.10 -13.50 36.63
C PHE A 9 -36.23 -14.15 35.54
N LEU A 10 -36.46 -13.77 34.28
CA LEU A 10 -35.54 -14.05 33.17
C LEU A 10 -34.27 -13.22 33.39
N ILE A 11 -33.32 -13.78 34.13
CA ILE A 11 -31.95 -13.28 34.17
C ILE A 11 -31.36 -13.56 32.79
N HIS A 12 -31.35 -12.57 31.91
CA HIS A 12 -30.38 -12.55 30.81
C HIS A 12 -29.01 -12.44 31.45
N LEU A 13 -28.35 -13.59 31.67
CA LEU A 13 -26.91 -13.63 31.85
C LEU A 13 -26.31 -12.98 30.59
N PHE A 14 -25.94 -11.70 30.70
CA PHE A 14 -24.93 -11.11 29.85
C PHE A 14 -23.64 -11.87 30.18
N LEU A 15 -23.40 -12.98 29.47
CA LEU A 15 -22.06 -13.54 29.41
C LEU A 15 -21.16 -12.41 28.92
N PRO A 16 -20.09 -12.04 29.66
CA PRO A 16 -19.13 -11.07 29.16
C PRO A 16 -18.64 -11.59 27.80
N ALA A 17 -18.54 -10.70 26.81
CA ALA A 17 -17.94 -11.07 25.54
C ALA A 17 -16.55 -11.67 25.84
N ASP A 18 -16.36 -12.96 25.57
CA ASP A 18 -15.09 -13.62 25.83
C ASP A 18 -13.95 -12.78 25.25
N ASP A 19 -12.91 -12.52 26.04
CA ASP A 19 -11.75 -11.74 25.58
C ASP A 19 -11.21 -12.35 24.27
N LEU A 20 -11.19 -11.55 23.21
CA LEU A 20 -10.62 -11.96 21.93
C LEU A 20 -9.13 -12.21 22.09
N GLN A 21 -8.67 -13.42 21.77
CA GLN A 21 -7.24 -13.69 21.70
C GLN A 21 -6.65 -13.22 20.37
N TRP A 22 -5.33 -13.08 20.33
CA TRP A 22 -4.61 -12.82 19.08
C TRP A 22 -4.60 -14.06 18.18
N PRO A 23 -4.76 -13.89 16.86
CA PRO A 23 -4.74 -15.00 15.91
C PRO A 23 -3.33 -15.51 15.61
N LEU A 24 -2.28 -14.85 16.13
CA LEU A 24 -0.89 -15.31 16.12
C LEU A 24 -0.39 -15.37 17.56
N LYS A 25 0.41 -16.39 17.88
CA LYS A 25 1.03 -16.51 19.21
C LYS A 25 2.13 -15.46 19.42
N GLY A 26 2.27 -15.02 20.66
CA GLY A 26 3.27 -14.03 21.09
C GLY A 26 2.72 -12.60 21.11
N GLU A 27 3.60 -11.64 21.34
CA GLU A 27 3.24 -10.22 21.36
C GLU A 27 2.78 -9.76 19.96
N PRO A 28 1.61 -9.10 19.85
CA PRO A 28 1.08 -8.67 18.56
C PRO A 28 1.99 -7.63 17.91
N ARG A 29 2.30 -7.84 16.63
CA ARG A 29 3.10 -6.91 15.83
C ARG A 29 2.27 -6.32 14.72
N LEU A 30 1.60 -5.21 14.99
CA LEU A 30 0.82 -4.50 13.99
C LEU A 30 1.72 -3.85 12.93
N SER A 31 1.30 -3.97 11.67
CA SER A 31 1.90 -3.31 10.51
C SER A 31 0.95 -2.45 9.71
N ALA A 32 -0.37 -2.62 9.91
CA ALA A 32 -1.40 -1.77 9.32
C ALA A 32 -2.67 -1.76 10.17
N SER A 33 -3.40 -0.65 10.15
CA SER A 33 -4.62 -0.41 10.93
C SER A 33 -5.89 -0.43 10.08
N PHE A 34 -7.06 -0.47 10.74
CA PHE A 34 -8.36 -0.39 10.08
C PHE A 34 -8.55 0.99 9.44
N THR A 35 -9.17 1.02 8.25
CA THR A 35 -9.35 2.21 7.39
C THR A 35 -8.09 2.91 6.90
N GLU A 36 -6.92 2.29 7.06
CA GLU A 36 -5.68 2.86 6.55
C GLU A 36 -5.68 2.97 5.01
N TYR A 37 -5.02 4.00 4.48
CA TYR A 37 -4.90 4.21 3.05
C TYR A 37 -4.20 3.04 2.37
N ARG A 38 -4.82 2.48 1.33
CA ARG A 38 -4.30 1.40 0.47
C ARG A 38 -4.33 1.80 -1.01
N GLY A 39 -3.91 3.03 -1.31
CA GLY A 39 -3.98 3.56 -2.67
C GLY A 39 -5.41 3.96 -3.02
N SER A 40 -6.04 3.23 -3.94
CA SER A 40 -7.42 3.49 -4.36
C SER A 40 -8.48 2.97 -3.37
N ARG A 41 -8.07 2.35 -2.26
CA ARG A 41 -8.97 1.69 -1.31
C ARG A 41 -8.64 1.93 0.17
N PHE A 42 -9.58 1.65 1.05
CA PHE A 42 -9.37 1.51 2.49
C PHE A 42 -8.87 0.12 2.85
N HIS A 43 -8.14 0.03 3.96
CA HIS A 43 -7.82 -1.22 4.62
C HIS A 43 -9.02 -1.67 5.49
N MET A 44 -9.45 -2.93 5.36
CA MET A 44 -10.69 -3.41 5.99
C MET A 44 -10.45 -4.23 7.26
N GLY A 45 -9.23 -4.21 7.79
CA GLY A 45 -8.85 -4.96 8.99
C GLY A 45 -7.54 -4.47 9.60
N LEU A 46 -6.85 -5.38 10.27
CA LEU A 46 -5.49 -5.21 10.78
C LEU A 46 -4.54 -6.11 10.00
N ASP A 47 -3.32 -5.63 9.75
CA ASP A 47 -2.24 -6.50 9.29
C ASP A 47 -1.28 -6.77 10.43
N LEU A 48 -1.07 -8.06 10.69
CA LEU A 48 -0.11 -8.56 11.66
C LEU A 48 1.15 -8.99 10.94
N SER A 49 2.26 -8.37 11.31
CA SER A 49 3.57 -8.68 10.79
C SER A 49 3.99 -10.08 11.25
N THR A 50 4.33 -10.91 10.28
CA THR A 50 4.96 -12.20 10.52
C THR A 50 6.49 -12.09 10.50
N GLY A 51 7.05 -10.87 10.48
CA GLY A 51 8.49 -10.65 10.25
C GLY A 51 8.93 -10.97 8.82
N GLY A 52 7.99 -11.01 7.87
CA GLY A 52 8.26 -11.36 6.48
C GLY A 52 8.55 -12.85 6.26
N VAL A 53 8.03 -13.71 7.13
CA VAL A 53 8.08 -15.17 6.96
C VAL A 53 6.68 -15.77 6.84
N GLU A 54 6.56 -16.86 6.10
CA GLU A 54 5.36 -17.69 6.05
C GLU A 54 5.45 -18.80 7.11
N GLY A 55 4.32 -19.47 7.37
CA GLY A 55 4.30 -20.67 8.20
C GLY A 55 3.97 -20.46 9.67
N LEU A 56 3.63 -19.25 10.13
CA LEU A 56 3.22 -19.07 11.52
C LEU A 56 1.82 -19.64 11.73
N ASN A 57 1.63 -20.39 12.82
CA ASN A 57 0.34 -20.96 13.16
C ASN A 57 -0.70 -19.86 13.40
N VAL A 58 -1.86 -20.01 12.78
CA VAL A 58 -3.00 -19.09 12.88
C VAL A 58 -4.11 -19.77 13.69
N PHE A 59 -4.65 -19.04 14.66
CA PHE A 59 -5.65 -19.50 15.61
C PHE A 59 -6.94 -18.66 15.52
N PRO A 60 -8.12 -19.25 15.75
CA PRO A 60 -9.36 -18.49 15.87
C PRO A 60 -9.27 -17.50 17.05
N VAL A 61 -9.88 -16.32 16.91
CA VAL A 61 -9.87 -15.32 18.01
C VAL A 61 -10.81 -15.71 19.15
N GLN A 62 -11.79 -16.56 18.84
CA GLN A 62 -12.78 -17.16 19.72
C GLN A 62 -13.24 -18.48 19.09
N ASP A 63 -13.90 -19.31 19.89
CA ASP A 63 -14.61 -20.50 19.42
C ASP A 63 -15.65 -20.12 18.37
N GLY A 64 -15.92 -21.04 17.43
CA GLY A 64 -16.90 -20.78 16.40
C GLY A 64 -17.00 -21.88 15.37
N THR A 65 -17.60 -21.52 14.23
CA THR A 65 -17.77 -22.44 13.10
C THR A 65 -17.19 -21.82 11.85
N ILE A 66 -16.22 -22.50 11.24
CA ILE A 66 -15.77 -22.17 9.89
C ILE A 66 -16.93 -22.45 8.95
N PHE A 67 -17.54 -21.38 8.45
CA PHE A 67 -18.65 -21.49 7.51
C PHE A 67 -18.18 -21.39 6.06
N LYS A 68 -17.00 -20.82 5.82
CA LYS A 68 -16.50 -20.59 4.46
C LYS A 68 -14.98 -20.52 4.40
N VAL A 69 -14.43 -21.13 3.36
CA VAL A 69 -13.03 -20.96 2.93
C VAL A 69 -12.97 -20.51 1.48
N ARG A 70 -11.98 -19.69 1.15
CA ARG A 70 -11.72 -19.23 -0.21
C ARG A 70 -10.26 -19.41 -0.57
N SER A 71 -10.01 -19.75 -1.82
CA SER A 71 -8.68 -19.74 -2.45
C SER A 71 -8.78 -18.90 -3.72
N THR A 72 -8.02 -17.82 -3.80
CA THR A 72 -8.02 -16.91 -4.96
C THR A 72 -6.60 -16.52 -5.37
N GLU A 73 -6.40 -16.20 -6.65
CA GLU A 73 -5.07 -15.78 -7.14
C GLU A 73 -4.65 -14.38 -6.63
N LEU A 74 -5.63 -13.50 -6.38
CA LEU A 74 -5.45 -12.10 -5.99
C LEU A 74 -6.35 -11.76 -4.80
N GLY A 75 -6.19 -10.57 -4.23
CA GLY A 75 -6.97 -10.14 -3.07
C GLY A 75 -6.54 -10.91 -1.83
N TYR A 76 -7.50 -11.46 -1.08
CA TYR A 76 -7.24 -12.17 0.18
C TYR A 76 -6.50 -13.50 0.05
N GLY A 77 -6.33 -14.04 -1.16
CA GLY A 77 -5.66 -15.32 -1.33
C GLY A 77 -6.44 -16.47 -0.68
N ASN A 78 -5.71 -17.35 0.00
CA ASN A 78 -6.31 -18.32 0.90
C ASN A 78 -6.86 -17.60 2.12
N SER A 79 -8.16 -17.77 2.37
CA SER A 79 -8.84 -17.14 3.49
C SER A 79 -9.88 -18.03 4.15
N ILE A 80 -10.04 -17.84 5.45
CA ILE A 80 -10.97 -18.57 6.31
C ILE A 80 -11.94 -17.56 6.93
N TYR A 81 -13.22 -17.91 7.00
CA TYR A 81 -14.27 -17.12 7.62
C TYR A 81 -14.92 -17.96 8.73
N ILE A 82 -14.91 -17.44 9.95
CA ILE A 82 -15.46 -18.11 11.14
C ILE A 82 -16.60 -17.27 11.68
N ARG A 83 -17.74 -17.91 11.97
CA ARG A 83 -18.86 -17.28 12.67
C ARG A 83 -18.80 -17.66 14.14
N HIS A 84 -18.90 -16.66 15.01
CA HIS A 84 -18.86 -16.81 16.47
C HIS A 84 -20.26 -16.77 17.07
N ALA A 85 -20.40 -17.16 18.34
CA ALA A 85 -21.68 -17.24 19.04
C ALA A 85 -22.41 -15.88 19.14
N ASN A 86 -21.65 -14.78 19.24
CA ASN A 86 -22.18 -13.40 19.24
C ASN A 86 -22.64 -12.90 17.86
N GLY A 87 -22.55 -13.74 16.81
CA GLY A 87 -22.92 -13.38 15.44
C GLY A 87 -21.82 -12.65 14.64
N HIS A 88 -20.70 -12.27 15.27
CA HIS A 88 -19.56 -11.71 14.56
C HIS A 88 -18.90 -12.76 13.64
N ILE A 89 -18.22 -12.24 12.63
CA ILE A 89 -17.43 -13.03 11.70
C ILE A 89 -15.97 -12.59 11.78
N SER A 90 -15.06 -13.51 12.06
CA SER A 90 -13.63 -13.27 11.87
C SER A 90 -13.15 -13.76 10.51
N VAL A 91 -12.22 -13.02 9.91
CA VAL A 91 -11.62 -13.35 8.61
C VAL A 91 -10.10 -13.36 8.72
N TYR A 92 -9.51 -14.43 8.20
CA TYR A 92 -8.06 -14.67 8.18
C TYR A 92 -7.65 -14.79 6.73
N ALA A 93 -6.71 -13.98 6.25
CA ALA A 93 -6.33 -13.91 4.85
C ALA A 93 -4.81 -13.92 4.64
N HIS A 94 -4.42 -14.05 3.37
CA HIS A 94 -3.05 -14.23 2.92
C HIS A 94 -2.40 -15.53 3.44
N LEU A 95 -3.20 -16.54 3.75
CA LEU A 95 -2.71 -17.79 4.35
C LEU A 95 -1.83 -18.57 3.35
N ALA A 96 -0.76 -19.20 3.81
CA ALA A 96 0.05 -20.09 2.97
C ALA A 96 -0.73 -21.38 2.69
N GLN A 97 -1.31 -21.96 3.73
CA GLN A 97 -1.98 -23.26 3.71
C GLN A 97 -3.07 -23.32 4.80
N PHE A 98 -4.15 -24.04 4.52
CA PHE A 98 -5.17 -24.36 5.53
C PHE A 98 -4.67 -25.45 6.50
N GLY A 99 -5.15 -25.43 7.74
CA GLY A 99 -4.86 -26.44 8.74
C GLY A 99 -5.50 -27.79 8.41
N GLU A 100 -4.98 -28.85 9.02
CA GLU A 100 -5.33 -30.23 8.65
C GLU A 100 -6.82 -30.54 8.80
N LYS A 101 -7.49 -29.99 9.81
CA LYS A 101 -8.94 -30.13 10.02
C LYS A 101 -9.76 -29.65 8.81
N ILE A 102 -9.34 -28.54 8.20
CA ILE A 102 -9.95 -27.98 6.99
C ILE A 102 -9.60 -28.82 5.76
N LEU A 103 -8.31 -29.19 5.61
CA LEU A 103 -7.85 -30.00 4.48
C LEU A 103 -8.54 -31.36 4.44
N SER A 104 -8.66 -32.04 5.58
CA SER A 104 -9.41 -33.29 5.72
C SER A 104 -10.86 -33.13 5.30
N ARG A 105 -11.54 -32.05 5.73
CA ARG A 105 -12.92 -31.77 5.30
C ARG A 105 -13.03 -31.54 3.78
N LEU A 106 -12.08 -30.81 3.19
CA LEU A 106 -12.04 -30.55 1.75
C LEU A 106 -11.74 -31.82 0.94
N ARG A 107 -10.85 -32.69 1.41
CA ARG A 107 -10.58 -34.02 0.81
C ARG A 107 -11.82 -34.91 0.85
N ALA A 108 -12.56 -34.92 1.96
CA ALA A 108 -13.84 -35.64 2.06
C ALA A 108 -14.90 -35.10 1.08
N MET A 109 -14.83 -33.81 0.72
CA MET A 109 -15.66 -33.19 -0.33
C MET A 109 -15.11 -33.42 -1.76
N LYS A 110 -14.06 -34.24 -1.91
CA LYS A 110 -13.37 -34.51 -3.18
C LYS A 110 -12.84 -33.24 -3.86
N VAL A 111 -12.44 -32.23 -3.09
CA VAL A 111 -11.83 -31.00 -3.61
C VAL A 111 -10.36 -31.25 -3.94
N ASN A 112 -9.96 -30.99 -5.19
CA ASN A 112 -8.57 -31.08 -5.59
C ASN A 112 -7.79 -29.84 -5.13
N LEU A 113 -7.13 -29.95 -3.98
CA LEU A 113 -6.39 -28.86 -3.35
C LEU A 113 -5.22 -28.33 -4.18
N ASN A 114 -4.69 -29.11 -5.12
CA ASN A 114 -3.58 -28.69 -5.98
C ASN A 114 -4.01 -27.71 -7.08
N THR A 115 -5.29 -27.68 -7.42
CA THR A 115 -5.84 -26.85 -8.51
C THR A 115 -7.00 -25.96 -8.08
N TYR A 116 -7.39 -26.01 -6.80
CA TYR A 116 -8.59 -25.36 -6.34
C TYR A 116 -8.41 -23.84 -6.17
N PHE A 117 -9.12 -23.09 -7.01
CA PHE A 117 -9.42 -21.67 -6.84
C PHE A 117 -10.94 -21.51 -6.82
N GLY A 118 -11.49 -21.02 -5.71
CA GLY A 118 -12.93 -20.95 -5.52
C GLY A 118 -13.33 -20.70 -4.07
N THR A 119 -14.63 -20.79 -3.81
CA THR A 119 -15.24 -20.68 -2.48
C THR A 119 -15.93 -21.98 -2.12
N LYS A 120 -15.61 -22.54 -0.94
CA LYS A 120 -16.35 -23.67 -0.35
C LYS A 120 -16.98 -23.23 0.95
N GLU A 121 -18.28 -23.48 1.07
CA GLU A 121 -18.97 -23.43 2.34
C GLU A 121 -18.65 -24.70 3.13
N LEU A 122 -18.37 -24.52 4.42
CA LEU A 122 -18.10 -25.58 5.38
C LEU A 122 -19.10 -25.43 6.54
N ASN A 123 -19.22 -26.46 7.35
CA ASN A 123 -19.89 -26.38 8.66
C ASN A 123 -18.98 -27.10 9.64
N LEU A 124 -17.86 -26.46 9.96
CA LEU A 124 -16.77 -27.08 10.70
C LEU A 124 -16.54 -26.34 12.02
N PRO A 125 -16.96 -26.90 13.16
CA PRO A 125 -16.71 -26.33 14.49
C PRO A 125 -15.22 -26.27 14.78
N VAL A 126 -14.76 -25.18 15.38
CA VAL A 126 -13.38 -24.95 15.81
C VAL A 126 -13.32 -24.28 17.17
N SER A 127 -12.35 -24.71 17.98
CA SER A 127 -11.98 -24.02 19.23
C SER A 127 -10.94 -22.95 18.94
N LYS A 128 -10.86 -21.93 19.79
CA LYS A 128 -9.78 -20.92 19.79
C LYS A 128 -8.38 -21.55 19.87
N ASP A 129 -8.25 -22.76 20.41
CA ASP A 129 -6.97 -23.46 20.50
C ASP A 129 -6.60 -24.26 19.22
N ASP A 130 -7.52 -24.38 18.26
CA ASP A 130 -7.28 -25.10 17.00
C ASP A 130 -6.32 -24.31 16.09
N CYS A 131 -5.28 -24.96 15.56
CA CYS A 131 -4.49 -24.39 14.47
C CYS A 131 -5.28 -24.52 13.16
N ILE A 132 -5.86 -23.42 12.69
CA ILE A 132 -6.74 -23.40 11.51
C ILE A 132 -5.99 -23.18 10.20
N ALA A 133 -4.77 -22.64 10.24
CA ALA A 133 -3.97 -22.33 9.06
C ALA A 133 -2.54 -21.95 9.42
N PHE A 134 -1.75 -21.71 8.38
CA PHE A 134 -0.43 -21.10 8.46
C PHE A 134 -0.42 -19.76 7.72
N SER A 135 0.16 -18.73 8.33
CA SER A 135 0.31 -17.40 7.72
C SER A 135 1.13 -17.48 6.44
N GLY A 136 0.91 -16.57 5.49
CA GLY A 136 1.59 -16.65 4.20
C GLY A 136 1.66 -15.35 3.42
N GLU A 137 1.81 -15.49 2.11
CA GLU A 137 1.83 -14.38 1.14
C GLU A 137 0.78 -14.55 0.01
N SER A 138 -0.18 -15.48 0.17
CA SER A 138 -1.13 -15.78 -0.91
C SER A 138 -2.03 -14.60 -1.27
N GLY A 139 -2.46 -14.52 -2.53
CA GLY A 139 -3.23 -13.39 -3.04
C GLY A 139 -2.32 -12.23 -3.44
N SER A 140 -1.96 -11.33 -2.53
CA SER A 140 -1.15 -10.16 -2.86
C SER A 140 -0.47 -9.53 -1.64
N GLY A 141 0.82 -9.23 -1.76
CA GLY A 141 1.61 -8.52 -0.75
C GLY A 141 2.81 -9.34 -0.24
N PRO A 142 3.67 -8.75 0.60
CA PRO A 142 4.67 -9.49 1.36
C PRO A 142 4.01 -10.41 2.40
N ALA A 143 4.74 -11.36 2.98
CA ALA A 143 4.18 -12.24 4.01
C ALA A 143 3.70 -11.46 5.25
N HIS A 144 2.41 -11.64 5.59
CA HIS A 144 1.73 -11.10 6.77
C HIS A 144 0.42 -11.87 7.01
N LEU A 145 -0.23 -11.65 8.16
CA LEU A 145 -1.61 -12.09 8.37
C LEU A 145 -2.54 -10.88 8.31
N HIS A 146 -3.44 -10.87 7.32
CA HIS A 146 -4.55 -9.92 7.30
C HIS A 146 -5.72 -10.48 8.10
N PHE A 147 -6.21 -9.69 9.04
CA PHE A 147 -7.22 -10.09 10.01
C PHE A 147 -8.36 -9.08 10.07
N GLU A 148 -9.59 -9.56 9.98
CA GLU A 148 -10.78 -8.72 10.12
C GLU A 148 -11.74 -9.29 11.16
N ILE A 149 -12.50 -8.40 11.78
CA ILE A 149 -13.76 -8.72 12.46
C ILE A 149 -14.86 -8.03 11.68
N ARG A 150 -16.00 -8.70 11.54
CA ARG A 150 -17.18 -8.19 10.84
C ARG A 150 -18.41 -8.42 11.68
N ASP A 151 -19.40 -7.56 11.50
CA ASP A 151 -20.71 -7.75 12.12
C ASP A 151 -21.51 -8.88 11.46
N LYS A 152 -22.72 -9.13 11.99
CA LYS A 152 -23.66 -10.13 11.48
C LYS A 152 -24.07 -9.91 10.01
N ASP A 153 -24.01 -8.66 9.54
CA ASP A 153 -24.32 -8.25 8.17
C ASP A 153 -23.07 -8.30 7.27
N ASN A 154 -21.96 -8.87 7.78
CA ASN A 154 -20.67 -9.04 7.10
C ASN A 154 -20.01 -7.70 6.69
N ARG A 155 -20.28 -6.62 7.44
CA ARG A 155 -19.57 -5.34 7.32
C ARG A 155 -18.33 -5.35 8.23
N PRO A 156 -17.14 -5.01 7.70
CA PRO A 156 -15.94 -4.90 8.52
C PRO A 156 -16.06 -3.88 9.65
N LEU A 157 -15.61 -4.31 10.82
CA LEU A 157 -15.50 -3.54 12.04
C LEU A 157 -14.02 -3.24 12.31
N SER A 158 -13.77 -2.16 13.04
CA SER A 158 -12.50 -1.96 13.74
C SER A 158 -12.31 -3.13 14.73
N PRO A 159 -11.25 -3.96 14.58
CA PRO A 159 -11.11 -5.10 15.48
C PRO A 159 -10.88 -4.71 16.94
N VAL A 160 -10.31 -3.51 17.17
CA VAL A 160 -10.11 -2.94 18.51
C VAL A 160 -11.45 -2.59 19.14
N ASP A 161 -12.32 -1.90 18.41
CA ASP A 161 -13.66 -1.53 18.92
C ASP A 161 -14.58 -2.74 19.07
N ALA A 162 -14.29 -3.83 18.34
CA ALA A 162 -14.94 -5.12 18.50
C ALA A 162 -14.41 -5.97 19.68
N GLY A 163 -13.45 -5.45 20.46
CA GLY A 163 -12.96 -6.07 21.70
C GLY A 163 -11.55 -6.66 21.64
N LEU A 164 -10.80 -6.50 20.53
CA LEU A 164 -9.43 -7.00 20.43
C LEU A 164 -8.46 -6.09 21.19
N LYS A 165 -7.88 -6.60 22.28
CA LYS A 165 -6.95 -5.84 23.12
C LYS A 165 -5.56 -5.75 22.48
N LEU A 166 -5.08 -4.53 22.24
CA LEU A 166 -3.79 -4.23 21.57
C LEU A 166 -2.52 -4.76 22.29
N GLY A 167 -2.65 -5.26 23.52
CA GLY A 167 -1.55 -5.79 24.34
C GLY A 167 -0.99 -4.74 25.31
N LYS A 168 -0.31 -5.19 26.36
CA LYS A 168 0.18 -4.31 27.45
C LYS A 168 1.28 -3.34 27.00
N ASN A 169 2.09 -3.75 26.02
CA ASN A 169 3.22 -2.98 25.50
C ASN A 169 2.88 -2.14 24.27
N TYR A 170 1.60 -2.10 23.87
CA TYR A 170 1.17 -1.25 22.77
C TYR A 170 1.26 0.21 23.20
N GLN A 171 2.12 0.97 22.54
CA GLN A 171 2.27 2.40 22.73
C GLN A 171 2.43 3.06 21.37
N GLU A 172 1.73 4.16 21.18
CA GLU A 172 1.71 4.89 19.93
C GLU A 172 2.23 6.30 20.12
N THR A 173 2.91 6.80 19.09
CA THR A 173 3.50 8.14 19.06
C THR A 173 2.97 8.86 17.84
N LEU A 174 2.20 9.93 18.04
CA LEU A 174 1.76 10.79 16.95
C LEU A 174 2.96 11.49 16.32
N VAL A 175 3.06 11.41 14.99
CA VAL A 175 4.02 12.20 14.21
C VAL A 175 3.26 12.96 13.13
N VAL A 176 3.17 14.27 13.29
CA VAL A 176 2.75 15.19 12.22
C VAL A 176 4.00 15.84 11.65
N LYS A 177 4.18 15.70 10.34
CA LYS A 177 5.34 16.21 9.61
C LYS A 177 5.08 17.56 8.97
N ALA A 178 3.86 17.77 8.49
CA ALA A 178 3.48 19.00 7.84
C ALA A 178 1.97 19.20 7.88
N ILE A 179 1.55 20.46 7.84
CA ILE A 179 0.16 20.86 7.61
C ILE A 179 0.17 21.76 6.37
N ARG A 180 -0.58 21.38 5.34
CA ARG A 180 -0.82 22.21 4.17
C ARG A 180 -2.12 22.99 4.37
N ILE A 181 -2.05 24.28 4.13
CA ILE A 181 -3.15 25.22 4.30
C ILE A 181 -3.43 25.84 2.94
N SER A 182 -4.63 25.63 2.41
CA SER A 182 -5.03 26.10 1.09
C SER A 182 -6.08 27.19 1.20
N PRO A 183 -5.88 28.39 0.63
CA PRO A 183 -6.98 29.32 0.40
C PRO A 183 -8.05 28.69 -0.50
N LEU A 184 -9.32 28.80 -0.13
CA LEU A 184 -10.47 28.24 -0.88
C LEU A 184 -11.41 29.32 -1.44
N THR A 185 -11.12 30.59 -1.17
CA THR A 185 -11.87 31.75 -1.68
C THR A 185 -10.96 32.62 -2.56
N ALA A 186 -11.53 33.29 -3.57
CA ALA A 186 -10.79 34.13 -4.52
C ALA A 186 -9.99 35.28 -3.85
N GLY A 187 -10.49 35.80 -2.73
CA GLY A 187 -9.82 36.80 -1.91
C GLY A 187 -9.04 36.24 -0.71
N GLY A 188 -9.04 34.92 -0.50
CA GLY A 188 -8.35 34.31 0.64
C GLY A 188 -6.83 34.25 0.43
N THR A 189 -6.10 34.34 1.53
CA THR A 189 -4.64 34.32 1.55
C THR A 189 -4.11 33.43 2.68
N VAL A 190 -2.89 32.93 2.51
CA VAL A 190 -2.08 32.35 3.59
C VAL A 190 -0.68 32.94 3.50
N ASN A 191 -0.22 33.61 4.55
CA ASN A 191 0.99 34.43 4.63
C ASN A 191 1.08 35.41 3.43
N GLY A 192 -0.03 36.11 3.14
CA GLY A 192 -0.15 37.02 2.00
C GLY A 192 -0.20 36.37 0.61
N GLY A 193 0.02 35.06 0.51
CA GLY A 193 0.00 34.32 -0.76
C GLY A 193 -1.37 33.77 -1.12
N LYS A 194 -1.67 33.69 -2.43
CA LYS A 194 -2.91 33.07 -2.96
C LYS A 194 -2.79 31.56 -3.21
N PHE A 195 -1.64 30.97 -2.91
CA PHE A 195 -1.36 29.55 -3.14
C PHE A 195 -1.28 28.78 -1.82
N PRO A 196 -1.45 27.45 -1.85
CA PRO A 196 -1.31 26.64 -0.64
C PRO A 196 0.07 26.79 0.01
N TYR A 197 0.07 26.96 1.33
CA TYR A 197 1.27 27.03 2.16
C TYR A 197 1.48 25.71 2.91
N VAL A 198 2.72 25.23 3.01
CA VAL A 198 3.05 24.02 3.77
C VAL A 198 3.84 24.42 5.01
N CYS A 199 3.22 24.24 6.17
CA CYS A 199 3.81 24.47 7.48
C CYS A 199 4.48 23.18 7.98
N THR A 200 5.76 23.26 8.30
CA THR A 200 6.52 22.19 8.98
C THR A 200 7.04 22.62 10.36
N ASP A 201 6.95 23.91 10.67
CA ASP A 201 7.29 24.49 11.97
C ASP A 201 6.02 25.12 12.56
N PHE A 202 5.47 24.46 13.58
CA PHE A 202 4.21 24.84 14.22
C PHE A 202 4.41 25.88 15.33
N SER A 203 5.64 26.29 15.63
CA SER A 203 5.92 27.28 16.70
C SER A 203 5.55 28.71 16.33
N ARG A 204 5.37 28.99 15.03
CA ARG A 204 5.14 30.33 14.51
C ARG A 204 3.67 30.52 14.11
N PRO A 205 3.07 31.69 14.42
CA PRO A 205 1.76 32.02 13.89
C PRO A 205 1.78 32.09 12.37
N ILE A 206 0.70 31.64 11.73
CA ILE A 206 0.47 31.74 10.30
C ILE A 206 -0.59 32.81 10.08
N GLN A 207 -0.36 33.72 9.15
CA GLN A 207 -1.38 34.68 8.77
C GLN A 207 -2.26 34.06 7.68
N ALA A 208 -3.58 34.20 7.77
CA ALA A 208 -4.51 33.66 6.80
C ALA A 208 -5.80 34.47 6.75
N SER A 209 -6.53 34.42 5.65
CA SER A 209 -7.82 35.08 5.52
C SER A 209 -8.81 34.28 4.65
N GLY A 210 -10.10 34.48 4.92
CA GLY A 210 -11.18 33.84 4.17
C GLY A 210 -11.38 32.37 4.56
N LYS A 211 -11.85 31.55 3.61
CA LYS A 211 -12.02 30.11 3.84
C LYS A 211 -10.74 29.36 3.49
N ILE A 212 -10.30 28.46 4.37
CA ILE A 212 -9.13 27.63 4.16
C ILE A 212 -9.45 26.13 4.27
N GLY A 213 -8.72 25.31 3.51
CA GLY A 213 -8.70 23.86 3.60
C GLY A 213 -7.39 23.37 4.22
N LEU A 214 -7.44 22.24 4.91
CA LEU A 214 -6.29 21.68 5.66
C LEU A 214 -5.94 20.29 5.13
N GLU A 215 -4.66 20.04 4.86
CA GLU A 215 -4.18 18.67 4.66
C GLU A 215 -3.07 18.38 5.67
N ILE A 216 -3.25 17.34 6.48
CA ILE A 216 -2.30 16.97 7.53
C ILE A 216 -1.46 15.81 7.02
N MET A 217 -0.15 15.96 7.03
CA MET A 217 0.79 14.89 6.72
C MET A 217 1.30 14.27 8.03
N GLY A 218 1.04 12.98 8.24
CA GLY A 218 1.49 12.30 9.45
C GLY A 218 1.23 10.80 9.48
N TYR A 219 1.61 10.19 10.61
CA TYR A 219 1.42 8.78 10.92
C TYR A 219 1.49 8.55 12.44
N VAL A 220 1.01 7.39 12.87
CA VAL A 220 1.27 6.84 14.19
C VAL A 220 2.53 5.99 14.14
N GLN A 221 3.50 6.28 14.99
CA GLN A 221 4.72 5.49 15.15
C GLN A 221 4.53 4.50 16.29
N LEU A 222 4.70 3.21 16.00
CA LEU A 222 4.70 2.13 17.00
C LEU A 222 6.11 1.85 17.53
N PRO A 223 6.24 1.17 18.70
CA PRO A 223 7.53 0.91 19.35
C PRO A 223 8.40 -0.04 18.54
N ASN A 224 7.77 -0.89 17.73
CA ASN A 224 8.44 -1.80 16.80
C ASN A 224 8.99 -1.11 15.54
N GLY A 225 8.89 0.22 15.43
CA GLY A 225 9.36 0.98 14.26
C GLY A 225 8.34 1.08 13.12
N ASN A 226 7.21 0.36 13.17
CA ASN A 226 6.17 0.47 12.14
C ASN A 226 5.42 1.79 12.23
N ARG A 227 4.96 2.26 11.07
CA ARG A 227 4.16 3.48 10.93
C ARG A 227 2.78 3.10 10.43
N MET A 228 1.76 3.55 11.13
CA MET A 228 0.36 3.29 10.80
C MET A 228 -0.41 4.58 10.52
N GLY A 229 -1.55 4.44 9.87
CA GLY A 229 -2.54 5.50 9.73
C GLY A 229 -3.14 5.89 11.08
N PHE A 230 -3.64 7.12 11.19
CA PHE A 230 -4.40 7.55 12.36
C PHE A 230 -5.71 6.78 12.41
N THR A 231 -5.95 6.11 13.53
CA THR A 231 -7.18 5.35 13.79
C THR A 231 -8.31 6.24 14.27
N GLU A 232 -7.99 7.21 15.12
CA GLU A 232 -8.93 8.18 15.65
C GLU A 232 -8.27 9.56 15.78
N VAL A 233 -8.90 10.59 15.19
CA VAL A 233 -8.41 11.98 15.22
C VAL A 233 -9.58 12.90 15.50
N ALA A 234 -9.34 13.95 16.28
CA ALA A 234 -10.17 15.13 16.35
C ALA A 234 -9.35 16.39 16.01
N ILE A 235 -9.96 17.31 15.29
CA ILE A 235 -9.46 18.68 15.13
C ILE A 235 -10.39 19.60 15.91
N LEU A 236 -9.80 20.35 16.82
CA LEU A 236 -10.48 21.37 17.58
C LEU A 236 -10.14 22.74 16.98
N VAL A 237 -11.15 23.60 16.96
CA VAL A 237 -11.04 25.00 16.55
C VAL A 237 -11.46 25.85 17.74
N ASN A 238 -10.53 26.68 18.23
CA ASN A 238 -10.68 27.46 19.46
C ASN A 238 -11.12 26.58 20.65
N GLY A 239 -10.46 25.43 20.82
CA GLY A 239 -10.75 24.48 21.89
C GLY A 239 -12.06 23.69 21.76
N LYS A 240 -12.85 23.89 20.70
CA LYS A 240 -14.07 23.12 20.42
C LYS A 240 -13.82 22.13 19.30
N GLU A 241 -14.11 20.85 19.55
CA GLU A 241 -14.07 19.84 18.50
C GLU A 241 -14.96 20.24 17.33
N ARG A 242 -14.34 20.30 16.15
CA ARG A 242 -15.00 20.67 14.90
C ARG A 242 -15.10 19.48 13.97
N GLU A 243 -14.08 18.65 13.91
CA GLU A 243 -13.94 17.55 12.96
C GLU A 243 -13.26 16.36 13.59
N GLY A 244 -13.42 15.20 12.96
CA GLY A 244 -12.68 14.03 13.34
C GLY A 244 -13.09 12.78 12.59
N TRP A 245 -12.41 11.68 12.87
CA TRP A 245 -12.91 10.38 12.49
C TRP A 245 -12.64 9.34 13.57
N HIS A 246 -13.57 8.40 13.65
CA HIS A 246 -13.49 7.17 14.43
C HIS A 246 -14.36 6.12 13.73
N PRO A 247 -13.90 5.56 12.60
CA PRO A 247 -14.67 4.57 11.87
C PRO A 247 -14.67 3.23 12.63
N GLN A 248 -15.78 2.96 13.32
CA GLN A 248 -16.01 1.68 14.01
C GLN A 248 -16.48 0.58 13.04
N VAL A 249 -17.18 0.97 11.97
CA VAL A 249 -17.72 0.09 10.94
C VAL A 249 -17.54 0.73 9.56
N LEU A 250 -17.14 -0.06 8.57
CA LEU A 250 -17.01 0.41 7.19
C LEU A 250 -17.55 -0.63 6.21
N SER A 251 -18.65 -0.30 5.52
CA SER A 251 -19.17 -1.15 4.45
C SER A 251 -18.23 -1.17 3.23
N TYR A 252 -18.18 -2.31 2.54
CA TYR A 252 -17.44 -2.44 1.28
C TYR A 252 -17.95 -1.50 0.16
N SER A 253 -19.15 -0.92 0.28
CA SER A 253 -19.60 0.16 -0.62
C SER A 253 -18.68 1.39 -0.60
N TYR A 254 -17.98 1.61 0.52
CA TYR A 254 -17.03 2.70 0.70
C TYR A 254 -15.58 2.28 0.41
N TYR A 255 -15.32 1.00 0.16
CA TYR A 255 -13.97 0.44 0.03
C TYR A 255 -13.05 1.22 -0.90
N ARG A 256 -13.55 1.66 -2.07
CA ARG A 256 -12.77 2.40 -3.10
C ARG A 256 -12.84 3.93 -2.97
N GLN A 257 -13.28 4.42 -1.81
CA GLN A 257 -13.51 5.85 -1.58
C GLN A 257 -12.42 6.50 -0.70
N SER A 258 -11.29 5.84 -0.49
CA SER A 258 -10.18 6.36 0.33
C SER A 258 -9.68 7.73 -0.12
N HIS A 259 -9.76 8.05 -1.42
CA HIS A 259 -9.37 9.36 -1.97
C HIS A 259 -10.20 10.55 -1.44
N LYS A 260 -11.37 10.28 -0.83
CA LYS A 260 -12.16 11.31 -0.14
C LYS A 260 -11.55 11.73 1.19
N VAL A 261 -10.83 10.82 1.85
CA VAL A 261 -10.18 11.03 3.16
C VAL A 261 -8.68 11.30 2.99
N TYR A 262 -8.04 10.69 2.00
CA TYR A 262 -6.60 10.75 1.80
C TYR A 262 -6.23 11.45 0.48
N ASN A 263 -5.20 12.29 0.52
CA ASN A 263 -4.56 12.79 -0.68
C ASN A 263 -3.68 11.70 -1.29
N ARG A 264 -4.14 11.12 -2.40
CA ARG A 264 -3.48 10.00 -3.08
C ARG A 264 -2.08 10.30 -3.63
N PHE A 265 -1.76 11.57 -3.89
CA PHE A 265 -0.50 11.97 -4.51
C PHE A 265 0.63 12.10 -3.50
N TYR A 266 0.28 12.38 -2.24
CA TYR A 266 1.26 12.58 -1.17
C TYR A 266 1.26 11.45 -0.13
N SER A 267 0.21 10.61 -0.12
CA SER A 267 0.16 9.39 0.69
C SER A 267 0.89 8.23 0.00
N GLY A 268 1.72 7.50 0.74
CA GLY A 268 2.50 6.38 0.20
C GLY A 268 3.13 5.49 1.27
N PHE A 269 3.65 4.32 0.85
CA PHE A 269 4.21 3.29 1.75
C PHE A 269 5.74 3.29 1.85
N GLY A 270 6.43 4.21 1.15
CA GLY A 270 7.89 4.22 1.09
C GLY A 270 8.48 5.65 1.04
N PRO A 271 8.87 6.23 2.18
CA PRO A 271 8.55 5.81 3.55
C PRO A 271 7.06 5.97 3.86
N THR A 272 6.48 5.10 4.71
CA THR A 272 5.05 5.19 5.06
C THR A 272 4.71 6.56 5.62
N GLN A 273 3.77 7.22 4.94
CA GLN A 273 3.26 8.54 5.27
C GLN A 273 1.87 8.70 4.67
N TYR A 274 0.99 9.35 5.42
CA TYR A 274 -0.38 9.62 5.00
C TYR A 274 -0.62 11.11 4.99
N VAL A 275 -1.33 11.57 3.96
CA VAL A 275 -1.81 12.94 3.89
C VAL A 275 -3.32 12.89 3.94
N TYR A 276 -3.84 13.31 5.08
CA TYR A 276 -5.27 13.32 5.38
C TYR A 276 -5.86 14.66 4.95
N ARG A 277 -7.03 14.60 4.33
CA ARG A 277 -7.78 15.76 3.86
C ARG A 277 -8.79 16.13 4.91
N PHE A 278 -8.56 17.28 5.54
CA PHE A 278 -9.51 17.93 6.41
C PHE A 278 -10.04 19.17 5.69
N ASN A 279 -11.36 19.33 5.56
CA ASN A 279 -11.95 20.59 5.09
C ASN A 279 -11.65 21.06 3.67
N HIS A 280 -11.13 20.20 2.79
CA HIS A 280 -10.98 20.57 1.37
C HIS A 280 -12.33 20.59 0.63
N LEU A 281 -13.31 19.81 1.10
CA LEU A 281 -14.67 19.69 0.58
C LEU A 281 -15.65 19.37 1.74
N SER A 282 -16.95 19.34 1.44
CA SER A 282 -18.03 18.89 2.34
C SER A 282 -17.78 17.49 2.93
N ASP A 283 -18.57 17.12 3.95
CA ASP A 283 -18.61 15.78 4.53
C ASP A 283 -18.46 14.67 3.46
N PRO A 284 -17.59 13.67 3.66
CA PRO A 284 -17.28 12.70 2.60
C PRO A 284 -18.44 11.72 2.36
N GLY A 285 -19.46 11.72 3.24
CA GLY A 285 -20.58 10.81 3.25
C GLY A 285 -20.18 9.39 3.63
N ILE A 286 -19.06 9.24 4.36
CA ILE A 286 -18.52 7.95 4.80
C ILE A 286 -18.74 7.83 6.31
N PRO A 287 -19.46 6.80 6.78
CA PRO A 287 -19.69 6.58 8.21
C PRO A 287 -18.39 6.60 9.01
N GLY A 288 -18.40 7.34 10.13
CA GLY A 288 -17.24 7.47 11.01
C GLY A 288 -16.23 8.55 10.61
N PHE A 289 -16.36 9.19 9.44
CA PHE A 289 -15.54 10.34 9.03
C PHE A 289 -16.39 11.60 9.01
N ARG A 290 -16.14 12.54 9.92
CA ARG A 290 -16.91 13.78 10.07
C ARG A 290 -16.06 14.97 9.68
N PHE A 291 -16.40 15.61 8.56
CA PHE A 291 -15.74 16.82 8.09
C PHE A 291 -16.73 17.99 8.01
N SER A 292 -16.47 19.05 8.79
CA SER A 292 -17.31 20.24 8.92
C SER A 292 -17.05 21.30 7.84
N GLY A 293 -16.19 20.99 6.85
CA GLY A 293 -15.89 21.85 5.72
C GLY A 293 -14.89 22.98 6.06
N PRO A 294 -14.62 23.87 5.09
CA PRO A 294 -13.56 24.89 5.19
C PRO A 294 -13.55 25.66 6.51
N VAL A 295 -12.38 25.85 7.13
CA VAL A 295 -12.22 26.74 8.30
C VAL A 295 -12.37 28.18 7.82
N VAL A 296 -13.19 28.99 8.49
CA VAL A 296 -13.30 30.43 8.23
C VAL A 296 -12.31 31.14 9.15
N VAL A 297 -11.43 31.97 8.57
CA VAL A 297 -10.48 32.81 9.31
C VAL A 297 -10.90 34.27 9.16
N ASP A 298 -11.83 34.67 10.03
CA ASP A 298 -12.35 36.03 10.19
C ASP A 298 -11.82 36.73 11.46
N GLN A 299 -11.18 35.97 12.34
CA GLN A 299 -10.50 36.44 13.55
C GLN A 299 -9.31 35.51 13.85
N ALA A 300 -8.62 35.71 14.97
CA ALA A 300 -7.59 34.77 15.41
C ALA A 300 -8.23 33.40 15.72
N VAL A 301 -7.68 32.35 15.11
CA VAL A 301 -8.13 30.96 15.26
C VAL A 301 -6.98 30.11 15.77
N GLN A 302 -7.20 29.39 16.86
CA GLN A 302 -6.32 28.32 17.32
C GLN A 302 -6.85 26.99 16.80
N LEU A 303 -6.01 26.25 16.07
CA LEU A 303 -6.30 24.89 15.66
C LEU A 303 -5.48 23.93 16.50
N ASP A 304 -6.16 22.96 17.12
CA ASP A 304 -5.54 21.90 17.90
C ASP A 304 -5.85 20.55 17.24
N ILE A 305 -4.81 19.79 16.90
CA ILE A 305 -4.99 18.41 16.41
C ILE A 305 -4.80 17.47 17.60
N GLN A 306 -5.82 16.67 17.91
CA GLN A 306 -5.82 15.69 18.99
C GLN A 306 -6.04 14.29 18.43
N LEU A 307 -5.29 13.30 18.93
CA LEU A 307 -5.66 11.90 18.78
C LEU A 307 -6.52 11.50 19.98
N LYS A 308 -7.70 10.95 19.72
CA LYS A 308 -8.58 10.43 20.76
C LYS A 308 -8.28 8.94 20.96
N GLY A 309 -8.47 8.45 22.19
CA GLY A 309 -8.16 7.05 22.57
C GLY A 309 -6.73 6.77 23.03
N MET A 310 -5.84 7.77 23.14
CA MET A 310 -4.42 7.58 23.52
C MET A 310 -4.07 8.20 24.87
N LYS A 311 -3.16 7.56 25.63
CA LYS A 311 -2.64 8.02 26.94
C LYS A 311 -1.86 9.35 26.93
N SER A 312 -1.83 10.12 25.83
CA SER A 312 -1.27 11.47 25.85
C SER A 312 -1.99 12.38 24.86
N GLU A 313 -2.50 13.50 25.35
CA GLU A 313 -2.86 14.64 24.50
C GLU A 313 -1.58 15.19 23.88
N ARG A 314 -1.45 15.08 22.56
CA ARG A 314 -0.43 15.80 21.80
C ARG A 314 -1.12 16.89 21.03
N LEU A 315 -1.10 18.09 21.60
CA LEU A 315 -1.64 19.29 20.99
C LEU A 315 -0.63 19.83 19.99
N ILE A 316 -1.00 19.86 18.71
CA ILE A 316 -0.32 20.70 17.73
C ILE A 316 -1.15 21.95 17.60
N GLN A 317 -0.62 23.04 18.17
CA GLN A 317 -1.24 24.34 18.11
C GLN A 317 -0.80 25.02 16.82
N LEU A 318 -1.77 25.36 15.99
CA LEU A 318 -1.56 26.24 14.85
C LEU A 318 -2.35 27.53 15.07
N ASN A 319 -1.61 28.62 15.23
CA ASN A 319 -2.19 29.93 15.46
C ASN A 319 -2.38 30.66 14.13
N LEU A 320 -3.63 30.72 13.66
CA LEU A 320 -4.01 31.46 12.46
C LEU A 320 -4.44 32.87 12.86
N LYS A 321 -3.84 33.90 12.25
CA LYS A 321 -4.26 35.30 12.44
C LYS A 321 -4.89 35.81 11.16
N GLN A 322 -6.00 36.53 11.28
CA GLN A 322 -6.60 37.24 10.16
C GLN A 322 -5.55 38.20 9.55
N ASP A 323 -5.32 38.11 8.24
CA ASP A 323 -4.56 39.14 7.54
C ASP A 323 -5.29 40.48 7.71
N ALA A 324 -4.61 41.49 8.27
CA ALA A 324 -5.13 42.85 8.25
C ALA A 324 -5.37 43.21 6.78
N VAL A 325 -6.62 43.46 6.40
CA VAL A 325 -6.99 43.82 5.03
C VAL A 325 -6.27 45.11 4.66
N ARG A 326 -5.06 44.98 4.10
CA ARG A 326 -4.38 46.06 3.43
C ARG A 326 -4.65 45.86 1.94
N ASN A 327 -5.24 46.87 1.31
CA ASN A 327 -5.18 47.01 -0.14
C ASN A 327 -3.71 47.19 -0.52
N THR A 328 -2.98 46.08 -0.65
CA THR A 328 -1.57 46.09 -1.06
C THR A 328 -1.45 45.42 -2.41
N THR A 329 -1.61 46.23 -3.45
CA THR A 329 -0.70 46.18 -4.60
C THR A 329 0.69 46.51 -4.10
N ASN A 330 1.39 45.57 -3.46
CA ASN A 330 2.84 45.69 -3.34
C ASN A 330 3.51 44.34 -3.12
N SER A 331 4.43 44.09 -4.04
CA SER A 331 5.38 43.00 -4.12
C SER A 331 6.13 42.78 -2.80
N SER A 332 6.15 41.55 -2.30
CA SER A 332 7.17 41.12 -1.37
C SER A 332 7.54 39.64 -1.55
N HIS A 333 8.77 39.46 -2.05
CA HIS A 333 9.72 38.40 -1.74
C HIS A 333 9.23 36.95 -1.79
N PHE A 334 9.22 36.41 -3.00
CA PHE A 334 9.08 34.98 -3.26
C PHE A 334 10.38 34.25 -2.91
N VAL A 335 10.31 33.22 -2.07
CA VAL A 335 11.26 32.10 -2.15
C VAL A 335 10.61 31.04 -3.02
N ASN A 336 10.79 31.19 -4.34
CA ASN A 336 10.41 30.18 -5.30
C ASN A 336 11.46 29.06 -5.27
N ILE A 337 11.12 27.90 -4.72
CA ILE A 337 11.86 26.66 -4.98
C ILE A 337 11.19 26.03 -6.20
N VAL A 338 11.64 26.42 -7.39
CA VAL A 338 11.31 25.71 -8.63
C VAL A 338 12.42 24.68 -8.86
N PRO A 339 12.10 23.37 -8.97
CA PRO A 339 13.10 22.39 -9.38
C PRO A 339 13.45 22.66 -10.85
N ASP A 340 14.68 23.13 -11.09
CA ASP A 340 15.22 23.26 -12.44
C ASP A 340 15.81 21.90 -12.84
N PHE A 341 15.14 21.21 -13.76
CA PHE A 341 15.56 19.90 -14.24
C PHE A 341 16.51 20.07 -15.42
N ASP A 342 17.80 20.19 -15.12
CA ASP A 342 18.83 20.04 -16.14
C ASP A 342 19.00 18.54 -16.48
N MET A 343 18.40 18.16 -17.61
CA MET A 343 18.39 16.80 -18.16
C MET A 343 19.76 16.30 -18.62
N SER A 344 20.81 17.13 -18.60
CA SER A 344 22.11 16.77 -19.19
C SER A 344 23.03 15.97 -18.25
N HIS A 345 22.86 16.07 -16.91
CA HIS A 345 23.85 15.47 -15.97
C HIS A 345 23.27 14.75 -14.74
N GLY A 346 21.96 14.51 -14.65
CA GLY A 346 21.36 13.63 -13.63
C GLY A 346 21.58 14.03 -12.17
N ARG A 347 21.94 15.29 -11.89
CA ARG A 347 21.99 15.85 -10.53
C ARG A 347 20.87 16.88 -10.34
N VAL A 348 20.13 16.74 -9.25
CA VAL A 348 19.19 17.76 -8.79
C VAL A 348 20.01 18.87 -8.12
N ARG A 349 20.03 20.07 -8.69
CA ARG A 349 20.52 21.28 -7.99
C ARG A 349 19.32 22.11 -7.54
N TYR A 350 19.33 22.49 -6.28
CA TYR A 350 18.39 23.49 -5.76
C TYR A 350 19.04 24.87 -5.98
N LYS A 351 18.45 25.71 -6.82
CA LYS A 351 18.82 27.12 -6.90
C LYS A 351 17.91 27.91 -5.96
N LEU A 352 18.48 28.49 -4.92
CA LEU A 352 17.79 29.52 -4.13
C LEU A 352 17.81 30.82 -4.94
N HIS A 353 16.64 31.29 -5.36
CA HIS A 353 16.49 32.69 -5.74
C HIS A 353 16.12 33.48 -4.49
N SER A 354 17.10 34.14 -3.86
CA SER A 354 16.85 35.17 -2.86
C SER A 354 17.12 36.54 -3.47
N THR A 355 16.10 37.39 -3.56
CA THR A 355 16.29 38.82 -3.78
C THR A 355 16.55 39.47 -2.42
N GLY A 356 17.81 39.49 -1.99
CA GLY A 356 18.19 40.14 -0.73
C GLY A 356 19.50 39.60 -0.20
N GLN A 357 20.46 40.50 0.07
CA GLN A 357 21.75 40.17 0.67
C GLN A 357 21.52 39.66 2.10
N THR A 358 21.75 38.38 2.34
CA THR A 358 22.04 37.87 3.68
C THR A 358 23.13 36.82 3.54
N GLN A 359 24.32 37.14 4.04
CA GLN A 359 25.44 36.19 4.09
C GLN A 359 25.11 35.07 5.07
N ILE A 360 25.07 33.83 4.60
CA ILE A 360 25.10 32.64 5.45
C ILE A 360 26.53 32.08 5.39
N ARG A 361 27.21 32.09 6.54
CA ARG A 361 28.55 31.48 6.75
C ARG A 361 28.48 29.98 6.45
N ALA A 362 29.37 29.51 5.58
CA ALA A 362 29.52 28.12 5.22
C ALA A 362 29.97 27.25 6.42
N LEU A 363 29.26 26.15 6.68
CA LEU A 363 29.77 25.05 7.49
C LEU A 363 30.74 24.23 6.64
N LYS A 364 31.96 24.02 7.16
CA LYS A 364 33.01 23.22 6.52
C LYS A 364 32.54 21.75 6.38
N PRO A 365 32.90 21.07 5.28
CA PRO A 365 32.67 19.63 5.15
C PRO A 365 33.55 18.87 6.15
N ALA A 366 32.93 17.99 6.94
CA ALA A 366 33.66 17.08 7.81
C ALA A 366 34.39 16.02 6.98
N MET A 367 35.63 15.79 7.44
CA MET A 367 36.69 14.94 6.95
C MET A 367 36.24 13.48 6.71
N ILE A 368 36.63 12.91 5.58
CA ILE A 368 36.60 11.46 5.34
C ILE A 368 37.82 10.87 6.06
N LEU A 369 37.61 10.08 7.11
CA LEU A 369 38.65 9.23 7.68
C LEU A 369 38.77 7.92 6.88
N PRO A 370 39.98 7.39 6.67
CA PRO A 370 40.20 6.12 5.99
C PRO A 370 39.89 4.98 6.96
N MET A 371 38.98 4.07 6.60
CA MET A 371 38.83 2.80 7.32
C MET A 371 39.59 1.69 6.60
N SER A 372 40.28 0.93 7.44
CA SER A 372 41.37 0.02 7.18
C SER A 372 41.03 -1.18 6.30
N LYS A 373 42.10 -1.73 5.72
CA LYS A 373 42.21 -3.15 5.40
C LYS A 373 42.02 -3.93 6.72
N ASP A 374 41.03 -4.81 6.78
CA ASP A 374 41.13 -6.16 7.34
C ASP A 374 39.82 -6.94 7.11
N ALA A 375 39.97 -8.24 6.93
CA ALA A 375 39.13 -9.15 6.15
C ALA A 375 37.68 -9.38 6.63
N PRO A 376 36.75 -9.72 5.71
CA PRO A 376 35.69 -10.66 6.01
C PRO A 376 36.12 -12.08 5.61
N VAL A 377 36.08 -12.93 6.62
CA VAL A 377 36.27 -14.38 6.64
C VAL A 377 35.65 -15.10 5.45
N ASN A 378 36.46 -15.96 4.84
CA ASN A 378 36.10 -16.99 3.87
C ASN A 378 34.94 -17.86 4.35
N LEU A 379 33.94 -18.07 3.47
CA LEU A 379 33.27 -19.36 3.31
C LEU A 379 32.99 -19.55 1.82
N LEU A 380 34.07 -19.91 1.10
CA LEU A 380 34.06 -20.40 -0.27
C LEU A 380 33.41 -21.79 -0.30
N GLY A 381 32.16 -21.88 -0.76
CA GLY A 381 31.70 -23.05 -1.49
C GLY A 381 31.84 -22.77 -2.97
N ARG A 382 32.93 -23.24 -3.61
CA ARG A 382 33.07 -23.15 -5.08
C ARG A 382 31.94 -23.92 -5.75
N LEU A 383 31.23 -23.28 -6.67
CA LEU A 383 30.37 -23.97 -7.64
C LEU A 383 31.23 -24.84 -8.58
N PRO A 384 30.72 -25.96 -9.11
CA PRO A 384 31.46 -26.82 -10.03
C PRO A 384 31.95 -26.06 -11.27
N GLU A 385 33.18 -26.34 -11.71
CA GLU A 385 33.85 -25.71 -12.87
C GLU A 385 33.06 -25.83 -14.20
N GLN A 386 32.09 -26.73 -14.29
CA GLN A 386 31.24 -26.91 -15.48
C GLN A 386 30.23 -25.77 -15.73
N ALA A 387 30.09 -24.79 -14.83
CA ALA A 387 29.24 -23.62 -15.03
C ALA A 387 29.86 -22.51 -15.93
N ASN A 388 31.10 -22.70 -16.40
CA ASN A 388 31.94 -21.64 -16.97
C ASN A 388 32.24 -21.71 -18.49
N GLN A 389 31.40 -22.33 -19.33
CA GLN A 389 31.43 -22.16 -20.81
C GLN A 389 30.05 -22.48 -21.43
N PRO A 390 29.60 -21.87 -22.56
CA PRO A 390 29.60 -20.48 -22.98
C PRO A 390 28.14 -19.98 -23.25
N PHE A 391 27.39 -19.48 -22.25
CA PHE A 391 26.08 -18.83 -22.49
C PHE A 391 25.75 -17.74 -21.44
N GLN A 392 26.75 -16.93 -21.09
CA GLN A 392 26.63 -15.91 -20.03
C GLN A 392 26.32 -14.53 -20.62
N PHE A 393 25.04 -14.20 -20.80
CA PHE A 393 24.66 -12.79 -20.74
C PHE A 393 24.75 -12.40 -19.26
N GLY A 394 25.88 -11.79 -18.86
CA GLY A 394 26.12 -11.27 -17.53
C GLY A 394 26.60 -12.28 -16.48
N LYS A 395 27.11 -11.77 -15.35
CA LYS A 395 27.65 -12.54 -14.22
C LYS A 395 26.59 -12.69 -13.12
N TRP A 396 26.37 -13.92 -12.66
CA TRP A 396 25.50 -14.19 -11.51
C TRP A 396 26.29 -14.18 -10.21
N ASN A 397 25.79 -13.46 -9.21
CA ASN A 397 26.30 -13.42 -7.85
C ASN A 397 25.21 -13.93 -6.91
N ILE A 398 25.40 -15.11 -6.32
CA ILE A 398 24.42 -15.78 -5.46
C ILE A 398 24.99 -15.81 -4.05
N THR A 399 24.26 -15.25 -3.09
CA THR A 399 24.54 -15.41 -1.66
C THR A 399 23.37 -16.09 -0.98
N SER A 400 23.63 -16.96 -0.01
CA SER A 400 22.58 -17.65 0.73
C SER A 400 22.81 -17.49 2.22
N SER A 401 21.74 -17.26 2.98
CA SER A 401 21.81 -17.17 4.45
C SER A 401 21.98 -18.53 5.14
N LYS A 402 21.87 -19.64 4.39
CA LYS A 402 22.05 -21.04 4.82
C LYS A 402 22.63 -21.87 3.66
N PRO A 403 23.20 -23.06 3.88
CA PRO A 403 23.66 -23.92 2.79
C PRO A 403 22.54 -24.19 1.77
N ALA A 404 22.80 -23.93 0.49
CA ALA A 404 21.86 -24.15 -0.61
C ALA A 404 22.56 -24.84 -1.77
N LYS A 405 21.87 -25.76 -2.46
CA LYS A 405 22.42 -26.50 -3.60
C LYS A 405 21.82 -25.97 -4.90
N LEU A 406 22.67 -25.48 -5.81
CA LEU A 406 22.30 -25.31 -7.22
C LEU A 406 22.24 -26.70 -7.84
N VAL A 407 21.09 -27.11 -8.34
CA VAL A 407 20.89 -28.49 -8.80
C VAL A 407 20.95 -28.61 -10.33
N ALA A 408 20.58 -27.56 -11.05
CA ALA A 408 20.70 -27.57 -12.50
C ALA A 408 20.73 -26.18 -13.12
N CYS A 409 21.38 -26.10 -14.28
CA CYS A 409 21.23 -25.06 -15.27
C CYS A 409 20.49 -25.67 -16.47
N LYS A 410 19.22 -25.33 -16.68
CA LYS A 410 18.44 -25.88 -17.81
C LYS A 410 18.12 -24.81 -18.83
N GLN A 411 18.09 -25.23 -20.09
CA GLN A 411 17.46 -24.44 -21.14
C GLN A 411 15.95 -24.45 -20.93
N ILE A 412 15.35 -23.26 -20.83
CA ILE A 412 13.90 -23.12 -20.77
C ILE A 412 13.40 -22.61 -22.13
N GLN A 413 12.29 -23.19 -22.59
CA GLN A 413 11.47 -22.64 -23.66
C GLN A 413 10.80 -21.34 -23.18
N THR A 414 10.77 -20.32 -24.05
CA THR A 414 10.11 -19.06 -23.71
C THR A 414 8.62 -19.29 -23.55
N PRO A 415 8.02 -18.88 -22.43
CA PRO A 415 6.66 -19.29 -22.07
C PRO A 415 5.55 -18.54 -22.83
N ARG A 416 5.90 -17.45 -23.53
CA ARG A 416 4.97 -16.53 -24.20
C ARG A 416 5.64 -15.88 -25.41
N LYS A 417 4.85 -15.64 -26.45
CA LYS A 417 5.23 -14.82 -27.61
C LYS A 417 5.59 -13.39 -27.15
N GLY A 418 6.70 -12.84 -27.63
CA GLY A 418 7.21 -11.53 -27.23
C GLY A 418 8.20 -11.53 -26.05
N LEU A 419 8.61 -12.70 -25.55
CA LEU A 419 9.75 -12.81 -24.63
C LEU A 419 10.92 -13.48 -25.35
N GLN A 420 12.07 -12.79 -25.41
CA GLN A 420 13.31 -13.34 -25.94
C GLN A 420 14.17 -13.87 -24.79
N LYS A 421 14.69 -15.09 -24.95
CA LYS A 421 15.61 -15.68 -23.98
C LYS A 421 16.98 -15.02 -24.07
N LEU A 422 17.51 -14.58 -22.94
CA LEU A 422 18.85 -13.98 -22.87
C LEU A 422 19.82 -14.77 -21.98
N SER A 423 19.32 -15.48 -20.97
CA SER A 423 20.16 -16.28 -20.08
C SER A 423 19.68 -17.72 -19.92
N THR A 424 20.58 -18.60 -19.49
CA THR A 424 20.22 -19.89 -18.89
C THR A 424 19.45 -19.63 -17.59
N ALA A 425 18.55 -20.54 -17.23
CA ALA A 425 17.83 -20.46 -15.97
C ALA A 425 18.55 -21.21 -14.87
N LEU A 426 18.59 -20.60 -13.67
CA LEU A 426 19.18 -21.19 -12.48
C LEU A 426 18.09 -21.92 -11.68
N ILE A 427 18.32 -23.18 -11.34
CA ILE A 427 17.40 -24.03 -10.58
C ILE A 427 18.00 -24.39 -9.23
N PHE A 428 17.31 -24.00 -8.16
CA PHE A 428 17.66 -24.31 -6.78
C PHE A 428 16.65 -25.32 -6.21
N GLU A 429 17.12 -26.36 -5.52
CA GLU A 429 16.26 -27.31 -4.81
C GLU A 429 16.33 -27.15 -3.29
N ASN A 430 15.28 -27.59 -2.61
CA ASN A 430 15.18 -27.60 -1.15
C ASN A 430 15.88 -28.84 -0.58
N CYS A 431 17.00 -28.66 0.12
CA CYS A 431 17.74 -29.74 0.77
C CYS A 431 17.13 -30.19 2.13
N GLY A 432 15.81 -30.05 2.31
CA GLY A 432 15.11 -30.52 3.52
C GLY A 432 15.30 -29.67 4.78
N GLN A 433 15.67 -28.39 4.65
CA GLN A 433 15.90 -27.47 5.78
C GLN A 433 14.98 -26.22 5.66
N PRO A 434 14.60 -25.55 6.77
CA PRO A 434 13.72 -24.39 6.74
C PRO A 434 14.30 -23.27 5.86
N ALA A 435 13.44 -22.73 5.00
CA ALA A 435 13.77 -21.96 3.82
C ALA A 435 14.98 -21.01 3.95
N ALA A 436 16.05 -21.29 3.21
CA ALA A 436 17.22 -20.42 3.08
C ALA A 436 16.85 -19.13 2.33
N ARG A 437 17.27 -17.95 2.80
CA ARG A 437 17.16 -16.72 2.01
C ARG A 437 18.29 -16.70 0.98
N LEU A 438 17.93 -16.93 -0.28
CA LEU A 438 18.82 -16.85 -1.44
C LEU A 438 18.76 -15.46 -2.07
N SER A 439 19.81 -14.65 -1.90
CA SER A 439 19.99 -13.40 -2.61
C SER A 439 20.72 -13.65 -3.93
N VAL A 440 19.98 -13.69 -5.02
CA VAL A 440 20.51 -13.85 -6.37
C VAL A 440 20.56 -12.49 -7.06
N SER A 441 21.76 -12.02 -7.38
CA SER A 441 22.00 -10.79 -8.14
C SER A 441 22.67 -11.11 -9.48
N TRP A 442 22.41 -10.27 -10.48
CA TRP A 442 22.93 -10.48 -11.83
C TRP A 442 23.50 -9.17 -12.37
N SER A 443 24.73 -9.22 -12.86
CA SER A 443 25.40 -8.07 -13.45
C SER A 443 25.42 -8.24 -14.97
N PRO A 444 24.84 -7.31 -15.75
CA PRO A 444 24.92 -7.36 -17.21
C PRO A 444 26.37 -7.28 -17.69
N PRO A 445 26.68 -7.73 -18.92
CA PRO A 445 27.97 -7.47 -19.55
C PRO A 445 28.26 -5.96 -19.59
N GLU A 446 29.54 -5.61 -19.48
CA GLU A 446 30.00 -4.23 -19.59
C GLU A 446 29.58 -3.64 -20.95
N GLY A 447 29.07 -2.41 -20.96
CA GLY A 447 28.56 -1.75 -22.17
C GLY A 447 27.12 -2.11 -22.58
N THR A 448 26.36 -2.88 -21.78
CA THR A 448 24.95 -3.19 -22.08
C THR A 448 24.10 -1.91 -22.13
N LYS A 449 23.63 -1.56 -23.33
CA LYS A 449 22.67 -0.46 -23.57
C LYS A 449 21.23 -0.96 -23.36
N ASN A 450 20.32 -0.10 -22.90
CA ASN A 450 18.88 -0.37 -22.74
C ASN A 450 18.49 -1.41 -21.67
N MET A 451 19.00 -1.22 -20.45
CA MET A 451 18.66 -1.99 -19.25
C MET A 451 17.14 -2.15 -18.99
N HIS A 452 16.32 -1.20 -19.44
CA HIS A 452 14.87 -1.22 -19.21
C HIS A 452 14.16 -2.40 -19.89
N GLN A 453 14.68 -2.90 -21.02
CA GLN A 453 14.08 -4.02 -21.76
C GLN A 453 14.37 -5.39 -21.11
N LEU A 454 15.21 -5.43 -20.07
CA LEU A 454 15.59 -6.64 -19.36
C LEU A 454 14.62 -6.88 -18.20
N GLY A 455 13.93 -8.00 -18.25
CA GLY A 455 13.05 -8.46 -17.19
C GLY A 455 13.64 -9.66 -16.46
N PHE A 456 13.55 -9.62 -15.14
CA PHE A 456 13.85 -10.80 -14.32
C PHE A 456 12.58 -11.59 -14.11
N TYR A 457 12.64 -12.86 -14.48
CA TYR A 457 11.50 -13.75 -14.40
C TYR A 457 11.77 -14.87 -13.40
N THR A 458 10.79 -15.10 -12.53
CA THR A 458 10.76 -16.25 -11.62
C THR A 458 9.67 -17.20 -12.07
N TRP A 459 9.98 -18.50 -12.09
CA TRP A 459 9.01 -19.54 -12.38
C TRP A 459 8.56 -20.23 -11.11
N SER A 460 7.25 -20.30 -10.93
CA SER A 460 6.61 -21.07 -9.89
C SER A 460 6.23 -22.45 -10.44
N ALA A 461 6.86 -23.51 -9.92
CA ALA A 461 6.50 -24.89 -10.26
C ALA A 461 5.04 -25.20 -9.90
N ASN A 462 4.54 -24.65 -8.78
CA ASN A 462 3.17 -24.81 -8.31
C ASN A 462 2.15 -24.13 -9.22
N ARG A 463 2.45 -22.92 -9.73
CA ARG A 463 1.52 -22.14 -10.59
C ARG A 463 1.69 -22.42 -12.08
N LYS A 464 2.70 -23.20 -12.47
CA LYS A 464 3.17 -23.38 -13.86
C LYS A 464 3.22 -22.06 -14.64
N LYS A 465 3.70 -20.98 -14.00
CA LYS A 465 3.65 -19.62 -14.54
C LYS A 465 4.92 -18.84 -14.22
N TRP A 466 5.32 -18.02 -15.18
CA TRP A 466 6.37 -17.02 -15.04
C TRP A 466 5.82 -15.70 -14.49
N SER A 467 6.54 -15.12 -13.55
CA SER A 467 6.25 -13.81 -12.93
C SER A 467 7.39 -12.84 -13.22
N PHE A 468 7.04 -11.63 -13.67
CA PHE A 468 7.99 -10.54 -13.88
C PHE A 468 8.32 -9.86 -12.55
N ASN A 469 9.60 -9.66 -12.27
CA ASN A 469 10.12 -9.00 -11.09
C ASN A 469 10.93 -7.79 -11.54
N GLN A 470 10.48 -6.59 -11.15
CA GLN A 470 11.15 -5.35 -11.51
C GLN A 470 12.43 -5.17 -10.68
N PRO A 471 13.60 -4.88 -11.29
CA PRO A 471 14.84 -4.72 -10.54
C PRO A 471 14.83 -3.52 -9.60
N TYR A 472 15.50 -3.66 -8.45
CA TYR A 472 15.53 -2.67 -7.36
C TYR A 472 16.31 -1.40 -7.73
N ARG A 473 17.28 -1.48 -8.65
CA ARG A 473 18.06 -0.33 -9.16
C ARG A 473 18.26 -0.43 -10.67
N GLN A 474 17.97 0.66 -11.38
CA GLN A 474 18.00 0.71 -12.85
C GLN A 474 19.43 0.78 -13.45
N ASN A 475 20.45 1.13 -12.65
CA ASN A 475 21.82 1.37 -13.14
C ASN A 475 22.85 0.29 -12.77
N ARG A 476 22.47 -0.72 -11.96
CA ARG A 476 23.23 -1.96 -11.70
C ARG A 476 22.16 -3.01 -11.41
N GLY A 477 22.08 -4.07 -12.21
CA GLY A 477 20.99 -5.07 -12.21
C GLY A 477 20.84 -5.91 -10.95
N GLN A 478 20.84 -5.30 -9.76
CA GLN A 478 20.70 -6.02 -8.52
C GLN A 478 19.22 -6.26 -8.21
N ILE A 479 18.83 -7.54 -8.19
CA ILE A 479 17.60 -8.00 -7.56
C ILE A 479 17.98 -8.73 -6.28
N LYS A 480 17.19 -8.56 -5.23
CA LYS A 480 17.22 -9.44 -4.06
C LYS A 480 15.96 -10.28 -4.12
N LEU A 481 16.09 -11.52 -4.57
CA LEU A 481 15.00 -12.48 -4.47
C LEU A 481 14.94 -13.02 -3.05
N SER A 482 13.74 -13.30 -2.56
CA SER A 482 13.54 -14.09 -1.35
C SER A 482 12.76 -15.32 -1.78
N PHE A 483 13.32 -16.51 -1.51
CA PHE A 483 12.75 -17.86 -1.71
C PHE A 483 12.95 -18.57 -3.07
N PHE A 484 12.79 -19.90 -3.01
CA PHE A 484 13.17 -20.93 -3.97
C PHE A 484 12.36 -20.87 -5.27
N THR A 485 13.02 -20.53 -6.38
CA THR A 485 12.38 -20.50 -7.69
C THR A 485 13.40 -20.74 -8.78
N VAL A 486 12.94 -21.18 -9.95
CA VAL A 486 13.75 -21.10 -11.17
C VAL A 486 13.80 -19.63 -11.61
N CYS A 487 14.98 -19.03 -11.66
CA CYS A 487 15.14 -17.63 -12.07
C CYS A 487 15.91 -17.50 -13.39
N THR A 488 15.52 -16.54 -14.21
CA THR A 488 16.16 -16.27 -15.52
C THR A 488 15.99 -14.80 -15.92
N VAL A 489 16.83 -14.34 -16.84
CA VAL A 489 16.71 -13.02 -17.48
C VAL A 489 16.15 -13.20 -18.88
N LEU A 490 15.01 -12.56 -19.14
CA LEU A 490 14.38 -12.52 -20.47
C LEU A 490 14.30 -11.06 -20.93
N ARG A 491 14.37 -10.84 -22.25
CA ARG A 491 14.03 -9.56 -22.86
C ARG A 491 12.54 -9.52 -23.15
N ASP A 492 11.89 -8.45 -22.74
CA ASP A 492 10.52 -8.18 -23.17
C ASP A 492 10.53 -7.38 -24.48
N THR A 493 10.06 -8.02 -25.55
CA THR A 493 9.90 -7.42 -26.88
C THR A 493 8.43 -7.27 -27.26
N GLY A 494 7.50 -7.65 -26.36
CA GLY A 494 6.07 -7.55 -26.58
C GLY A 494 5.61 -6.10 -26.44
N GLN A 495 4.80 -5.62 -27.39
CA GLN A 495 4.15 -4.33 -27.23
C GLN A 495 2.85 -4.47 -26.43
N PRO A 496 2.51 -3.47 -25.59
CA PRO A 496 1.21 -3.42 -24.95
C PRO A 496 0.09 -3.31 -26.01
N THR A 497 -1.09 -3.81 -25.67
CA THR A 497 -2.25 -3.81 -26.57
C THR A 497 -3.28 -2.77 -26.14
N ILE A 498 -3.75 -1.96 -27.10
CA ILE A 498 -4.80 -0.96 -26.91
C ILE A 498 -6.12 -1.49 -27.50
N GLY A 499 -7.10 -1.72 -26.63
CA GLY A 499 -8.40 -2.30 -26.95
C GLY A 499 -9.31 -1.41 -27.80
N LYS A 500 -10.58 -1.83 -27.94
CA LYS A 500 -11.66 -1.00 -28.50
C LYS A 500 -12.26 -0.13 -27.39
N ILE A 501 -12.98 0.92 -27.79
CA ILE A 501 -13.78 1.73 -26.87
C ILE A 501 -15.02 0.91 -26.47
N SER A 502 -15.33 0.90 -25.18
CA SER A 502 -16.47 0.18 -24.61
C SER A 502 -17.09 1.00 -23.48
N SER A 503 -18.38 0.80 -23.19
CA SER A 503 -19.06 1.48 -22.08
C SER A 503 -19.10 0.55 -20.87
N HIS A 504 -18.77 1.09 -19.70
CA HIS A 504 -18.81 0.35 -18.44
C HIS A 504 -19.45 1.19 -17.33
N SER A 505 -20.20 0.53 -16.46
CA SER A 505 -20.82 1.17 -15.30
C SER A 505 -19.76 1.51 -14.24
N TYR A 506 -19.66 2.80 -13.91
CA TYR A 506 -18.98 3.31 -12.72
C TYR A 506 -20.04 3.84 -11.75
N PHE A 507 -19.65 4.05 -10.48
CA PHE A 507 -20.57 4.63 -9.49
C PHE A 507 -20.95 6.08 -9.82
N THR A 508 -20.11 6.78 -10.60
CA THR A 508 -20.35 8.14 -11.11
C THR A 508 -21.19 8.17 -12.39
N GLY A 509 -21.74 7.02 -12.82
CA GLY A 509 -22.46 6.86 -14.08
C GLY A 509 -21.73 5.97 -15.08
N ARG A 510 -22.31 5.77 -16.25
CA ARG A 510 -21.66 5.02 -17.34
C ARG A 510 -20.48 5.83 -17.89
N LYS A 511 -19.32 5.20 -17.99
CA LYS A 511 -18.12 5.79 -18.57
C LYS A 511 -17.65 5.00 -19.79
N ARG A 512 -17.15 5.72 -20.80
CA ARG A 512 -16.44 5.09 -21.92
C ARG A 512 -15.02 4.79 -21.50
N VAL A 513 -14.53 3.60 -21.85
CA VAL A 513 -13.20 3.14 -21.47
C VAL A 513 -12.49 2.41 -22.60
N VAL A 514 -11.16 2.49 -22.60
CA VAL A 514 -10.27 1.70 -23.45
C VAL A 514 -9.46 0.78 -22.58
N ARG A 515 -9.58 -0.53 -22.79
CA ARG A 515 -8.79 -1.52 -22.06
C ARG A 515 -7.37 -1.60 -22.62
N ILE A 516 -6.39 -1.42 -21.76
CA ILE A 516 -4.97 -1.61 -22.04
C ILE A 516 -4.53 -2.94 -21.41
N ARG A 517 -3.85 -3.78 -22.19
CA ARG A 517 -3.36 -5.07 -21.71
C ARG A 517 -1.90 -5.25 -22.11
N ASP A 518 -1.10 -5.66 -21.15
CA ASP A 518 0.23 -6.19 -21.38
C ASP A 518 0.31 -7.59 -20.75
N LYS A 519 0.94 -8.54 -21.45
CA LYS A 519 1.04 -9.94 -21.00
C LYS A 519 2.45 -10.25 -20.45
N GLN A 520 3.33 -9.27 -20.34
CA GLN A 520 4.74 -9.41 -20.04
C GLN A 520 5.14 -8.52 -18.86
N SER A 521 5.85 -7.42 -19.08
CA SER A 521 6.40 -6.54 -18.03
C SER A 521 5.36 -5.67 -17.30
N GLY A 522 4.14 -5.59 -17.81
CA GLY A 522 3.07 -4.74 -17.31
C GLY A 522 3.17 -3.31 -17.85
N ILE A 523 2.09 -2.54 -17.69
CA ILE A 523 2.00 -1.17 -18.23
C ILE A 523 2.74 -0.17 -17.33
N ASP A 524 3.55 0.69 -17.94
CA ASP A 524 4.04 1.91 -17.32
C ASP A 524 2.96 3.00 -17.45
N TRP A 525 2.07 3.03 -16.45
CA TRP A 525 0.94 3.95 -16.44
C TRP A 525 1.36 5.41 -16.32
N ASP A 526 2.58 5.74 -15.91
CA ASP A 526 3.03 7.12 -15.80
C ASP A 526 3.44 7.68 -17.17
N ARG A 527 3.93 6.80 -18.07
CA ARG A 527 4.28 7.14 -19.45
C ARG A 527 3.14 6.97 -20.46
N ALA A 528 1.94 6.60 -19.99
CA ALA A 528 0.74 6.62 -20.82
C ALA A 528 0.30 8.05 -21.09
N SER A 529 0.14 8.40 -22.37
CA SER A 529 -0.23 9.72 -22.87
C SER A 529 -1.52 9.68 -23.69
N PHE A 530 -2.26 10.78 -23.63
CA PHE A 530 -3.53 10.94 -24.33
C PHE A 530 -3.49 12.24 -25.11
N PHE A 531 -3.95 12.18 -26.35
CA PHE A 531 -3.97 13.33 -27.24
C PHE A 531 -5.36 13.53 -27.80
N MET A 532 -5.81 14.78 -27.77
CA MET A 532 -7.05 15.26 -28.39
C MET A 532 -6.67 16.36 -29.38
N LYS A 533 -7.13 16.27 -30.64
CA LYS A 533 -6.78 17.21 -31.71
C LYS A 533 -5.26 17.42 -31.87
N GLY A 534 -4.48 16.35 -31.67
CA GLY A 534 -3.01 16.39 -31.76
C GLY A 534 -2.29 17.05 -30.57
N LYS A 535 -3.02 17.61 -29.58
CA LYS A 535 -2.45 18.19 -28.36
C LYS A 535 -2.55 17.23 -27.18
N HIS A 536 -1.57 17.28 -26.28
CA HIS A 536 -1.60 16.47 -25.06
C HIS A 536 -2.79 16.89 -24.18
N ALA A 537 -3.52 15.90 -23.67
CA ALA A 537 -4.73 16.10 -22.88
C ALA A 537 -4.65 15.32 -21.56
N PRO A 538 -5.38 15.75 -20.51
CA PRO A 538 -5.46 15.01 -19.26
C PRO A 538 -5.94 13.58 -19.49
N LEU A 539 -5.29 12.61 -18.83
CA LEU A 539 -5.57 11.19 -18.98
C LEU A 539 -6.01 10.59 -17.63
N GLU A 540 -7.26 10.15 -17.55
CA GLU A 540 -7.77 9.38 -16.42
C GLU A 540 -7.52 7.88 -16.61
N LYS A 541 -7.03 7.21 -15.56
CA LYS A 541 -6.52 5.83 -15.61
C LYS A 541 -7.08 5.02 -14.45
N ASP A 542 -7.73 3.89 -14.76
CA ASP A 542 -8.09 2.85 -13.80
C ASP A 542 -7.06 1.71 -13.91
N ARG A 543 -5.98 1.84 -13.14
CA ARG A 543 -4.82 0.92 -13.18
C ARG A 543 -5.20 -0.50 -12.79
N ASP A 544 -6.18 -0.64 -11.90
CA ASP A 544 -6.60 -1.94 -11.36
C ASP A 544 -7.35 -2.76 -12.41
N ARG A 545 -8.20 -2.10 -13.22
CA ARG A 545 -8.93 -2.75 -14.32
C ARG A 545 -8.14 -2.75 -15.63
N GLY A 546 -7.05 -2.00 -15.67
CA GLY A 546 -6.23 -1.76 -16.85
C GLY A 546 -6.96 -0.92 -17.88
N TRP A 547 -7.71 0.10 -17.46
CA TRP A 547 -8.52 0.93 -18.34
C TRP A 547 -8.02 2.38 -18.38
N ILE A 548 -8.15 2.99 -19.56
CA ILE A 548 -8.14 4.43 -19.75
C ILE A 548 -9.59 4.89 -19.79
N ILE A 549 -9.95 5.84 -18.94
CA ILE A 549 -11.30 6.41 -18.89
C ILE A 549 -11.33 7.60 -19.85
N LEU A 550 -12.33 7.59 -20.72
CA LEU A 550 -12.52 8.60 -21.76
C LEU A 550 -13.50 9.68 -21.30
N PRO A 551 -13.31 10.94 -21.71
CA PRO A 551 -14.28 12.01 -21.47
C PRO A 551 -15.66 11.71 -22.05
N ASP A 552 -16.70 12.26 -21.43
CA ASP A 552 -18.10 11.98 -21.78
C ASP A 552 -18.54 12.60 -23.13
N ASN A 553 -17.80 13.59 -23.66
CA ASN A 553 -18.08 14.25 -24.97
C ASN A 553 -16.86 14.23 -25.93
N LEU A 554 -16.66 13.10 -26.62
CA LEU A 554 -15.57 12.90 -27.59
C LEU A 554 -16.07 13.05 -29.02
N HIS A 555 -16.07 14.28 -29.54
CA HIS A 555 -16.45 14.57 -30.93
C HIS A 555 -15.24 14.66 -31.88
N PHE A 556 -14.04 14.37 -31.39
CA PHE A 556 -12.80 14.54 -32.14
C PHE A 556 -11.96 13.27 -32.13
N PRO A 557 -11.11 13.05 -33.15
CA PRO A 557 -10.14 11.95 -33.12
C PRO A 557 -9.23 12.05 -31.89
N ILE A 558 -8.96 10.89 -31.29
CA ILE A 558 -8.06 10.76 -30.14
C ILE A 558 -6.93 9.80 -30.44
N ARG A 559 -5.77 10.05 -29.84
CA ARG A 559 -4.64 9.13 -29.84
C ARG A 559 -4.30 8.74 -28.40
N ILE A 560 -4.14 7.45 -28.18
CA ILE A 560 -3.62 6.90 -26.93
C ILE A 560 -2.25 6.32 -27.22
N ASP A 561 -1.25 6.77 -26.48
CA ASP A 561 0.10 6.22 -26.49
C ASP A 561 0.34 5.55 -25.14
N VAL A 562 0.74 4.28 -25.13
CA VAL A 562 1.11 3.55 -23.91
C VAL A 562 2.49 2.95 -24.06
N VAL A 563 3.18 2.86 -22.93
CA VAL A 563 4.48 2.21 -22.82
C VAL A 563 4.36 1.12 -21.76
N ASP A 564 4.94 -0.04 -21.99
CA ASP A 564 5.12 -1.03 -20.94
C ASP A 564 6.33 -0.66 -20.06
N LYS A 565 6.57 -1.43 -18.99
CA LYS A 565 7.73 -1.21 -18.12
C LYS A 565 9.06 -1.54 -18.79
N ALA A 566 9.04 -2.28 -19.90
CA ALA A 566 10.19 -2.60 -20.71
C ALA A 566 10.57 -1.52 -21.73
N GLY A 567 9.71 -0.52 -21.93
CA GLY A 567 9.90 0.57 -22.89
C GLY A 567 9.31 0.29 -24.27
N ASN A 568 8.61 -0.83 -24.48
CA ASN A 568 7.88 -1.12 -25.70
C ASN A 568 6.64 -0.22 -25.78
N ARG A 569 6.45 0.40 -26.95
CA ARG A 569 5.41 1.41 -27.17
C ARG A 569 4.29 0.86 -28.03
N ALA A 570 3.07 1.24 -27.72
CA ALA A 570 1.94 1.10 -28.62
C ALA A 570 1.20 2.43 -28.74
N SER A 571 0.75 2.74 -29.94
CA SER A 571 -0.07 3.92 -30.24
C SER A 571 -1.31 3.48 -30.99
N LYS A 572 -2.44 4.09 -30.66
CA LYS A 572 -3.69 3.85 -31.40
C LYS A 572 -4.49 5.13 -31.53
N VAL A 573 -4.87 5.43 -32.76
CA VAL A 573 -5.79 6.51 -33.10
C VAL A 573 -7.20 5.95 -33.22
N PHE A 574 -8.14 6.60 -32.54
CA PHE A 574 -9.57 6.36 -32.71
C PHE A 574 -10.13 7.53 -33.51
N LYS A 575 -10.69 7.22 -34.69
CA LYS A 575 -11.47 8.19 -35.47
C LYS A 575 -12.75 8.53 -34.69
N SER A 576 -13.29 9.73 -34.85
CA SER A 576 -14.37 10.31 -34.02
C SER A 576 -15.48 9.31 -33.70
N LEU A 577 -15.98 9.36 -32.46
CA LEU A 577 -17.10 8.55 -31.95
C LEU A 577 -18.40 9.34 -31.93
#